data_AF-A0A8X6VIF8-F1
#
_entry.id   AF-A0A8X6VIF8-F1
#
_cell.length_a   1.000
_cell.length_b   1.000
_cell.length_c   1.000
_cell.angle_alpha   90.00
_cell.angle_beta   90.00
_cell.angle_gamma   90.00
#
_symmetry.space_group_name_H-M   'P 1'
#
loop_
_entity.id
_entity.type
_entity.pdbx_description
1 polymer ?
#
loop_
_entity_poly.entity_id
_entity_poly.type
_entity_poly.pdbx_seq_one_letter_code
_entity_poly.pdbx_strand_id
1 'polypeptide(L)'
;MNAILLQQHLRSATGTTVSTQTVRNRLHSVGLYARRPMVCVRLTSRQRRDRREWTTEHVKWRRNEWSNVLFSNESRFSVHPDNRCIFIRRERGSRNNTAFVLVYGGISIDGRTYLYIIQDGLLTARRYRDEILRPIVVPYAAAIGDDFILMDDNCRPHRANLVEDFLFEEGIVRMEWPACSPVDPIEHVWDALGRRVAGRQPLQNSPRTGKSSSGRVEQNTSTRE
;
A
#
# COMPACT_ATOMS: atom_id res chain seq x y z
N MET A 1 -25.16 9.81 9.07
CA MET A 1 -25.72 10.88 9.93
C MET A 1 -25.45 10.49 11.39
N ASN A 2 -24.86 11.38 12.22
CA ASN A 2 -24.52 11.04 13.61
C ASN A 2 -25.62 11.51 14.59
N ALA A 3 -25.56 11.09 15.86
CA ALA A 3 -26.57 11.40 16.87
C ALA A 3 -26.70 12.92 17.17
N ILE A 4 -25.66 13.71 16.87
CA ILE A 4 -25.67 15.17 17.05
C ILE A 4 -26.50 15.83 15.93
N LEU A 5 -26.26 15.43 14.67
CA LEU A 5 -27.03 15.90 13.52
C LEU A 5 -28.51 15.50 13.62
N LEU A 6 -28.79 14.28 14.09
CA LEU A 6 -30.17 13.82 14.32
C LEU A 6 -30.86 14.62 15.43
N GLN A 7 -30.15 14.95 16.50
CA GLN A 7 -30.68 15.78 17.59
C GLN A 7 -31.00 17.21 17.11
N GLN A 8 -30.13 17.79 16.28
CA GLN A 8 -30.37 19.09 15.65
C GLN A 8 -31.59 19.05 14.71
N HIS A 9 -31.70 18.05 13.84
CA HIS A 9 -32.84 17.88 12.95
C HIS A 9 -34.15 17.68 13.70
N LEU A 10 -34.16 16.85 14.74
CA LEU A 10 -35.34 16.62 15.58
C LEU A 10 -35.79 17.90 16.28
N ARG A 11 -34.85 18.68 16.81
CA ARG A 11 -35.13 19.98 17.43
C ARG A 11 -35.74 20.95 16.41
N SER A 12 -35.19 21.03 15.21
CA SER A 12 -35.73 21.89 14.14
C SER A 12 -37.12 21.46 13.65
N ALA A 13 -37.39 20.16 13.57
CA ALA A 13 -38.66 19.63 13.05
C ALA A 13 -39.80 19.60 14.06
N THR A 14 -39.49 19.41 15.35
CA THR A 14 -40.51 19.17 16.40
C THR A 14 -40.50 20.20 17.52
N GLY A 15 -39.57 21.17 17.50
CA GLY A 15 -39.35 22.14 18.58
C GLY A 15 -38.82 21.54 19.88
N THR A 16 -38.72 20.21 19.96
CA THR A 16 -38.41 19.50 21.21
C THR A 16 -36.91 19.25 21.32
N THR A 17 -36.33 19.65 22.45
CA THR A 17 -34.90 19.43 22.72
C THR A 17 -34.70 18.07 23.38
N VAL A 18 -34.21 17.10 22.61
CA VAL A 18 -33.81 15.79 23.14
C VAL A 18 -32.31 15.73 23.38
N SER A 19 -31.88 14.93 24.36
CA SER A 19 -30.46 14.70 24.60
C SER A 19 -29.87 13.80 23.50
N THR A 20 -28.57 13.97 23.20
CA THR A 20 -27.88 13.07 22.27
C THR A 20 -27.88 11.61 22.78
N GLN A 21 -27.96 11.41 24.10
CA GLN A 21 -28.04 10.08 24.69
C GLN A 21 -29.39 9.42 24.43
N THR A 22 -30.49 10.16 24.53
CA THR A 22 -31.84 9.68 24.19
C THR A 22 -31.90 9.23 22.72
N VAL A 23 -31.28 9.99 21.82
CA VAL A 23 -31.16 9.63 20.40
C VAL A 23 -30.39 8.32 20.22
N ARG A 24 -29.23 8.17 20.88
CA ARG A 24 -28.44 6.92 20.81
C ARG A 24 -29.23 5.72 21.36
N ASN A 25 -29.86 5.86 22.53
CA ASN A 25 -30.65 4.78 23.13
C ASN A 25 -31.79 4.35 22.21
N ARG A 26 -32.48 5.30 21.56
CA ARG A 26 -33.56 4.97 20.64
C ARG A 26 -33.05 4.28 19.37
N LEU A 27 -31.94 4.73 18.81
CA LEU A 27 -31.27 4.06 17.68
C LEU A 27 -30.87 2.63 18.06
N HIS A 28 -30.30 2.42 19.24
CA HIS A 28 -29.93 1.09 19.72
C HIS A 28 -31.16 0.19 19.93
N SER A 29 -32.28 0.71 20.45
CA SER A 29 -33.51 -0.08 20.65
C SER A 29 -34.13 -0.61 19.34
N VAL A 30 -33.82 0.03 18.21
CA VAL A 30 -34.24 -0.42 16.87
C VAL A 30 -33.11 -1.13 16.11
N GLY A 31 -32.03 -1.50 16.80
CA GLY A 31 -30.89 -2.24 16.23
C GLY A 31 -29.96 -1.41 15.34
N LEU A 32 -30.04 -0.07 15.40
CA LEU A 32 -29.16 0.82 14.64
C LEU A 32 -27.93 1.20 15.46
N TYR A 33 -26.77 0.68 15.04
CA TYR A 33 -25.49 0.93 15.69
C TYR A 33 -24.64 1.89 14.86
N ALA A 34 -23.87 2.73 15.55
CA ALA A 34 -22.84 3.54 14.90
C ALA A 34 -21.79 2.61 14.26
N ARG A 35 -21.65 2.71 12.94
CA ARG A 35 -20.58 2.07 12.17
C ARG A 35 -19.70 3.15 11.55
N ARG A 36 -18.41 2.85 11.36
CA ARG A 36 -17.56 3.70 10.53
C ARG A 36 -18.11 3.65 9.11
N PRO A 37 -18.36 4.79 8.45
CA PRO A 37 -18.75 4.79 7.05
C PRO A 37 -17.63 4.12 6.24
N MET A 38 -18.02 3.24 5.32
CA MET A 38 -17.08 2.71 4.35
C MET A 38 -16.56 3.89 3.52
N VAL A 39 -15.24 4.09 3.53
CA VAL A 39 -14.61 5.14 2.73
C VAL A 39 -14.54 4.62 1.30
N CYS A 40 -15.58 4.89 0.51
CA CYS A 40 -15.56 4.61 -0.92
C CYS A 40 -15.07 5.84 -1.67
N VAL A 41 -14.12 5.66 -2.58
CA VAL A 41 -13.78 6.70 -3.57
C VAL A 41 -15.02 6.93 -4.43
N ARG A 42 -15.53 8.17 -4.46
CA ARG A 42 -16.66 8.52 -5.33
C ARG A 42 -16.19 8.47 -6.79
N LEU A 43 -16.65 7.46 -7.52
CA LEU A 43 -16.36 7.32 -8.95
C LEU A 43 -17.16 8.34 -9.76
N THR A 44 -16.49 8.97 -10.72
CA THR A 44 -17.13 9.77 -11.77
C THR A 44 -17.94 8.87 -12.71
N SER A 45 -18.89 9.43 -13.46
CA SER A 45 -19.69 8.66 -14.43
C SER A 45 -18.82 7.97 -15.48
N ARG A 46 -17.75 8.63 -15.92
CA ARG A 46 -16.76 8.06 -16.84
C ARG A 46 -16.08 6.83 -16.24
N GLN A 47 -15.53 6.94 -15.04
CA GLN A 47 -14.87 5.81 -14.35
C GLN A 47 -15.81 4.61 -14.17
N ARG A 48 -17.10 4.83 -13.92
CA ARG A 48 -18.07 3.73 -13.81
C ARG A 48 -18.28 3.00 -15.13
N ARG A 49 -18.37 3.73 -16.24
CA ARG A 49 -18.53 3.17 -17.57
C ARG A 49 -17.28 2.37 -17.97
N ASP A 50 -16.11 3.00 -17.88
CA ASP A 50 -14.84 2.39 -18.26
C ASP A 50 -14.59 1.09 -17.44
N ARG A 51 -14.93 1.09 -16.13
CA ARG A 51 -14.88 -0.12 -15.29
C ARG A 51 -15.87 -1.20 -15.72
N ARG A 52 -17.08 -0.83 -16.11
CA ARG A 52 -18.11 -1.79 -16.54
C ARG A 52 -17.73 -2.41 -17.89
N GLU A 53 -17.21 -1.63 -18.82
CA GLU A 53 -16.72 -2.10 -20.12
C GLU A 53 -15.60 -3.12 -19.90
N TRP A 54 -14.55 -2.76 -19.17
CA TRP A 54 -13.46 -3.67 -18.85
C TRP A 54 -13.94 -4.96 -18.18
N THR A 55 -14.83 -4.86 -17.19
CA THR A 55 -15.38 -6.06 -16.51
C THR A 55 -16.17 -6.92 -17.49
N THR A 56 -16.91 -6.32 -18.42
CA THR A 56 -17.72 -7.04 -19.41
C THR A 56 -16.85 -7.76 -20.43
N GLU A 57 -15.71 -7.19 -20.80
CA GLU A 57 -14.71 -7.81 -21.68
C GLU A 57 -14.05 -9.01 -21.01
N HIS A 58 -13.67 -8.86 -19.74
CA HIS A 58 -12.85 -9.83 -19.03
C HIS A 58 -13.67 -10.87 -18.22
N VAL A 59 -14.99 -10.70 -18.06
CA VAL A 59 -15.84 -11.67 -17.32
C VAL A 59 -15.87 -13.06 -17.97
N LYS A 60 -15.64 -13.13 -19.28
CA LYS A 60 -15.62 -14.38 -20.04
C LYS A 60 -14.25 -15.04 -20.10
N TRP A 61 -13.21 -14.35 -19.64
CA TRP A 61 -11.86 -14.88 -19.64
C TRP A 61 -11.77 -16.12 -18.76
N ARG A 62 -11.16 -17.15 -19.30
CA ARG A 62 -10.91 -18.43 -18.67
C ARG A 62 -9.59 -18.41 -17.91
N ARG A 63 -9.37 -19.44 -17.11
CA ARG A 63 -8.17 -19.58 -16.29
C ARG A 63 -6.87 -19.48 -17.09
N ASN A 64 -6.83 -20.03 -18.31
CA ASN A 64 -5.67 -19.98 -19.19
C ASN A 64 -5.38 -18.58 -19.73
N GLU A 65 -6.39 -17.74 -19.91
CA GLU A 65 -6.19 -16.33 -20.28
C GLU A 65 -5.65 -15.55 -19.08
N TRP A 66 -6.22 -15.79 -17.90
CA TRP A 66 -5.75 -15.18 -16.65
C TRP A 66 -4.37 -15.66 -16.20
N SER A 67 -3.93 -16.87 -16.56
CA SER A 67 -2.59 -17.37 -16.20
C SER A 67 -1.47 -16.60 -16.88
N ASN A 68 -1.78 -15.97 -18.01
CA ASN A 68 -0.80 -15.19 -18.77
C ASN A 68 -0.65 -13.76 -18.23
N VAL A 69 -1.48 -13.35 -17.27
CA VAL A 69 -1.47 -11.99 -16.70
C VAL A 69 -0.59 -11.93 -15.46
N LEU A 70 0.38 -11.02 -15.47
CA LEU A 70 1.11 -10.62 -14.26
C LEU A 70 0.47 -9.37 -13.67
N PHE A 71 -0.22 -9.53 -12.54
CA PHE A 71 -0.73 -8.43 -11.73
C PHE A 71 0.41 -7.86 -10.89
N SER A 72 0.82 -6.63 -11.17
CA SER A 72 1.95 -5.97 -10.50
C SER A 72 1.59 -4.60 -9.96
N ASN A 73 2.16 -4.24 -8.81
CA ASN A 73 1.89 -2.99 -8.13
C ASN A 73 2.97 -2.72 -7.07
N GLU A 74 3.06 -1.49 -6.59
CA GLU A 74 3.89 -1.09 -5.46
C GLU A 74 3.06 -0.94 -4.18
N SER A 75 3.56 -1.50 -3.08
CA SER A 75 2.95 -1.31 -1.76
C SER A 75 3.91 -0.65 -0.78
N ARG A 76 3.35 0.23 0.06
CA ARG A 76 4.07 0.94 1.11
C ARG A 76 3.90 0.23 2.45
N PHE A 77 4.99 -0.20 3.06
CA PHE A 77 5.02 -0.72 4.43
C PHE A 77 5.68 0.28 5.36
N SER A 78 4.93 0.77 6.35
CA SER A 78 5.42 1.73 7.36
C SER A 78 5.81 1.00 8.64
N VAL A 79 6.90 1.43 9.30
CA VAL A 79 7.36 0.87 10.59
C VAL A 79 6.33 1.11 11.70
N HIS A 80 5.59 2.23 11.62
CA HIS A 80 4.49 2.53 12.51
C HIS A 80 3.17 2.44 11.74
N PRO A 81 2.10 1.92 12.36
CA PRO A 81 0.78 1.88 11.73
C PRO A 81 0.35 3.31 11.37
N ASP A 82 -0.16 3.52 10.16
CA ASP A 82 -0.78 4.79 9.73
C ASP A 82 -2.16 5.02 10.37
N ASN A 83 -2.41 4.36 11.50
CA ASN A 83 -3.61 4.57 12.26
C ASN A 83 -3.55 5.98 12.87
N ARG A 84 -4.41 6.86 12.36
CA ARG A 84 -4.69 8.21 12.90
C ARG A 84 -5.12 8.23 14.39
N CYS A 85 -5.17 7.07 15.04
CA CYS A 85 -5.53 6.88 16.45
C CYS A 85 -4.30 6.62 17.35
N ILE A 86 -3.07 6.76 16.85
CA ILE A 86 -1.88 6.75 17.72
C ILE A 86 -1.61 8.19 18.19
N PHE A 87 -1.84 8.46 19.46
CA PHE A 87 -1.46 9.74 20.08
C PHE A 87 0.06 9.75 20.30
N ILE A 88 0.78 10.51 19.48
CA ILE A 88 2.23 10.72 19.62
C ILE A 88 2.46 12.06 20.32
N ARG A 89 3.07 12.04 21.51
CA ARG A 89 3.53 13.26 22.21
C ARG A 89 4.84 13.73 21.56
N ARG A 90 4.90 15.00 21.15
CA ARG A 90 6.07 15.60 20.48
C ARG A 90 6.07 17.12 20.62
N GLU A 91 7.24 17.73 20.46
CA GLU A 91 7.40 19.18 20.45
C GLU A 91 6.65 19.84 19.29
N ARG A 92 6.12 21.04 19.53
CA ARG A 92 5.36 21.83 18.56
C ARG A 92 6.25 22.15 17.35
N GLY A 93 5.88 21.63 16.18
CA GLY A 93 6.61 21.85 14.91
C GLY A 93 7.40 20.65 14.38
N SER A 94 7.52 19.55 15.14
CA SER A 94 8.20 18.34 14.68
C SER A 94 7.34 17.53 13.68
N ARG A 95 7.88 17.16 12.51
CA ARG A 95 7.19 16.30 11.52
C ARG A 95 7.29 14.83 11.94
N ASN A 96 6.22 14.05 11.70
CA ASN A 96 6.25 12.62 11.92
C ASN A 96 6.91 11.97 10.70
N ASN A 97 8.21 11.65 10.79
CA ASN A 97 8.93 11.00 9.71
C ASN A 97 8.86 9.49 9.92
N THR A 98 7.69 8.90 9.64
CA THR A 98 7.54 7.44 9.74
C THR A 98 8.38 6.79 8.64
N ALA A 99 9.45 6.09 9.02
CA ALA A 99 10.20 5.26 8.11
C ALA A 99 9.25 4.28 7.40
N PHE A 100 9.38 4.20 6.09
CA PHE A 100 8.61 3.29 5.25
C PHE A 100 9.51 2.70 4.18
N VAL A 101 9.12 1.53 3.68
CA VAL A 101 9.69 0.93 2.49
C VAL A 101 8.61 0.85 1.42
N LEU A 102 8.99 1.20 0.19
CA LEU A 102 8.16 0.97 -0.98
C LEU A 102 8.63 -0.33 -1.64
N VAL A 103 7.72 -1.26 -1.88
CA VAL A 103 8.03 -2.61 -2.36
C VAL A 103 7.24 -2.86 -3.63
N TYR A 104 7.93 -3.19 -4.71
CA TYR A 104 7.32 -3.72 -5.92
C TYR A 104 7.16 -5.24 -5.81
N GLY A 105 6.08 -5.76 -6.37
CA GLY A 105 5.90 -7.19 -6.58
C GLY A 105 4.88 -7.46 -7.68
N GLY A 106 4.86 -8.71 -8.13
CA GLY A 106 3.93 -9.20 -9.14
C GLY A 106 3.47 -10.61 -8.82
N ILE A 107 2.23 -10.93 -9.16
CA ILE A 107 1.61 -12.25 -9.01
C ILE A 107 0.90 -12.66 -10.30
N SER A 108 0.90 -13.96 -10.58
CA SER A 108 0.08 -14.59 -11.61
C SER A 108 -0.59 -15.82 -11.00
N ILE A 109 -1.39 -16.55 -11.79
CA ILE A 109 -1.98 -17.81 -11.33
C ILE A 109 -0.90 -18.84 -10.98
N ASP A 110 0.16 -18.91 -11.78
CA ASP A 110 1.16 -19.98 -11.70
C ASP A 110 2.43 -19.54 -10.95
N GLY A 111 2.49 -18.31 -10.45
CA GLY A 111 3.62 -17.88 -9.64
C GLY A 111 3.60 -16.44 -9.18
N ARG A 112 4.79 -15.96 -8.84
CA ARG A 112 5.03 -14.59 -8.38
C ARG A 112 6.44 -14.15 -8.74
N THR A 113 6.67 -12.86 -8.79
CA THR A 113 8.01 -12.29 -8.89
C THR A 113 8.71 -12.30 -7.53
N TYR A 114 10.01 -11.96 -7.54
CA TYR A 114 10.70 -11.52 -6.34
C TYR A 114 10.20 -10.14 -5.92
N LEU A 115 10.17 -9.90 -4.61
CA LEU A 115 9.89 -8.57 -4.08
C LEU A 115 11.11 -7.67 -4.28
N TYR A 116 10.88 -6.47 -4.83
CA TYR A 116 11.93 -5.48 -5.04
C TYR A 116 11.70 -4.27 -4.14
N ILE A 117 12.68 -3.93 -3.31
CA ILE A 117 12.61 -2.77 -2.42
C ILE A 117 13.09 -1.54 -3.19
N ILE A 118 12.17 -0.63 -3.46
CA ILE A 118 12.47 0.65 -4.13
C ILE A 118 13.14 1.57 -3.11
N GLN A 119 14.45 1.77 -3.30
CA GLN A 119 15.25 2.63 -2.44
C GLN A 119 14.74 4.09 -2.47
N ASP A 120 14.84 4.79 -1.35
CA ASP A 120 14.42 6.19 -1.16
C ASP A 120 12.93 6.48 -1.40
N GLY A 121 12.10 5.44 -1.61
CA GLY A 121 10.65 5.56 -1.70
C GLY A 121 10.14 6.33 -2.92
N LEU A 122 10.97 6.58 -3.93
CA LEU A 122 10.61 7.30 -5.16
C LEU A 122 10.82 6.42 -6.38
N LEU A 123 9.70 6.08 -7.03
CA LEU A 123 9.68 5.40 -8.32
C LEU A 123 9.54 6.42 -9.45
N THR A 124 10.58 6.55 -10.28
CA THR A 124 10.53 7.35 -11.52
C THR A 124 10.38 6.42 -12.72
N ALA A 125 9.96 6.93 -13.88
CA ALA A 125 9.84 6.13 -15.10
C ALA A 125 11.14 5.40 -15.48
N ARG A 126 12.29 6.08 -15.32
CA ARG A 126 13.61 5.49 -15.58
C ARG A 126 13.91 4.33 -14.62
N ARG A 127 13.63 4.51 -13.33
CA ARG A 127 13.81 3.45 -12.33
C ARG A 127 12.85 2.30 -12.57
N TYR A 128 11.59 2.58 -12.91
CA TYR A 128 10.62 1.56 -13.28
C TYR A 128 11.14 0.70 -14.44
N ARG A 129 11.66 1.32 -15.50
CA ARG A 129 12.30 0.60 -16.61
C ARG A 129 13.54 -0.20 -16.17
N ASP A 130 14.51 0.46 -15.53
CA ASP A 130 15.85 -0.07 -15.31
C ASP A 130 15.94 -1.04 -14.11
N GLU A 131 15.12 -0.83 -13.08
CA GLU A 131 15.16 -1.58 -11.81
C GLU A 131 14.01 -2.59 -11.68
N ILE A 132 12.92 -2.43 -12.43
CA ILE A 132 11.74 -3.29 -12.34
C ILE A 132 11.48 -4.02 -13.66
N LEU A 133 11.18 -3.30 -14.75
CA LEU A 133 10.77 -3.94 -15.99
C LEU A 133 11.87 -4.84 -16.56
N ARG A 134 13.07 -4.28 -16.79
CA ARG A 134 14.18 -5.02 -17.39
C ARG A 134 14.65 -6.22 -16.55
N PRO A 135 14.90 -6.10 -15.24
CA PRO A 135 15.45 -7.23 -14.47
C PRO A 135 14.38 -8.19 -13.92
N ILE A 136 13.11 -7.80 -13.85
CA ILE A 136 12.04 -8.60 -13.22
C ILE A 136 10.97 -9.00 -14.23
N VAL A 137 10.37 -8.04 -14.94
CA VAL A 137 9.23 -8.30 -15.81
C VAL A 137 9.64 -8.98 -17.10
N VAL A 138 10.70 -8.53 -17.77
CA VAL A 138 11.17 -9.14 -19.03
C VAL A 138 11.53 -10.62 -18.86
N PRO A 139 12.32 -11.04 -17.84
CA PRO A 139 12.58 -12.46 -17.62
C PRO A 139 11.31 -13.26 -17.27
N TYR A 140 10.36 -12.64 -16.56
CA TYR A 140 9.10 -13.29 -16.22
C TYR A 140 8.21 -13.48 -17.46
N ALA A 141 8.15 -12.47 -18.33
CA ALA A 141 7.47 -12.52 -19.61
C ALA A 141 8.05 -13.62 -20.50
N ALA A 142 9.39 -13.68 -20.61
CA ALA A 142 10.07 -14.71 -21.39
C ALA A 142 9.78 -16.14 -20.89
N ALA A 143 9.50 -16.33 -19.60
CA ALA A 143 9.14 -17.63 -19.04
C ALA A 143 7.69 -18.05 -19.36
N ILE A 144 6.79 -17.08 -19.59
CA ILE A 144 5.40 -17.33 -19.98
C ILE A 144 5.28 -17.47 -21.51
N GLY A 145 6.03 -16.66 -22.26
CA GLY A 145 6.01 -16.62 -23.73
C GLY A 145 5.14 -15.51 -24.30
N ASP A 146 4.83 -15.62 -25.59
CA ASP A 146 4.24 -14.54 -26.41
C ASP A 146 2.85 -14.08 -25.93
N ASP A 147 2.12 -14.92 -25.19
CA ASP A 147 0.81 -14.57 -24.65
C ASP A 147 0.88 -13.74 -23.36
N PHE A 148 2.08 -13.42 -22.87
CA PHE A 148 2.28 -12.67 -21.64
C PHE A 148 1.60 -11.29 -21.66
N ILE A 149 0.91 -10.97 -20.58
CA ILE A 149 0.27 -9.67 -20.38
C ILE A 149 0.73 -9.05 -19.07
N LEU A 150 1.31 -7.86 -19.13
CA LEU A 150 1.59 -7.05 -17.95
C LEU A 150 0.34 -6.30 -17.50
N MET A 151 -0.05 -6.44 -16.24
CA MET A 151 -0.99 -5.54 -15.57
C MET A 151 -0.22 -4.67 -14.58
N ASP A 152 -0.28 -3.36 -14.81
CA ASP A 152 0.17 -2.31 -13.90
C ASP A 152 -0.93 -1.24 -13.77
N ASP A 153 -0.77 -0.34 -12.79
CA ASP A 153 -1.68 0.79 -12.65
C ASP A 153 -1.35 1.93 -13.64
N ASN A 154 -2.26 2.90 -13.73
CA ASN A 154 -2.06 4.08 -14.59
C ASN A 154 -1.18 5.16 -13.93
N CYS A 155 -0.25 4.84 -13.03
CA CYS A 155 0.58 5.86 -12.42
C CYS A 155 1.52 6.51 -13.46
N ARG A 156 1.91 7.76 -13.17
CA ARG A 156 2.68 8.59 -14.12
C ARG A 156 3.99 7.93 -14.57
N PRO A 157 4.81 7.35 -13.68
CA PRO A 157 5.97 6.54 -14.06
C PRO A 157 5.69 5.44 -15.09
N HIS A 158 4.60 4.69 -14.94
CA HIS A 158 4.26 3.55 -15.81
C HIS A 158 3.82 3.99 -17.21
N ARG A 159 3.23 5.19 -17.30
CA ARG A 159 2.67 5.76 -18.53
C ARG A 159 3.58 6.78 -19.20
N ALA A 160 4.85 6.83 -18.83
CA ALA A 160 5.84 7.69 -19.49
C ALA A 160 6.27 7.09 -20.82
N ASN A 161 6.50 7.91 -21.85
CA ASN A 161 6.93 7.44 -23.19
C ASN A 161 8.14 6.49 -23.12
N LEU A 162 9.11 6.80 -22.25
CA LEU A 162 10.28 5.93 -22.01
C LEU A 162 9.92 4.49 -21.63
N VAL A 163 8.82 4.31 -20.91
CA VAL A 163 8.31 3.00 -20.48
C VAL A 163 7.48 2.37 -21.60
N GLU A 164 6.63 3.15 -22.27
CA GLU A 164 5.85 2.67 -23.42
C GLU A 164 6.75 2.12 -24.54
N ASP A 165 7.77 2.90 -24.93
CA ASP A 165 8.72 2.54 -25.97
C ASP A 165 9.48 1.26 -25.59
N PHE A 166 9.88 1.15 -24.32
CA PHE A 166 10.57 -0.04 -23.81
C PHE A 166 9.68 -1.30 -23.83
N LEU A 167 8.42 -1.19 -23.40
CA LEU A 167 7.48 -2.32 -23.45
C LEU A 167 7.22 -2.76 -24.89
N PHE A 168 7.11 -1.80 -25.81
CA PHE A 168 6.96 -2.09 -27.23
C PHE A 168 8.19 -2.79 -27.82
N GLU A 169 9.39 -2.32 -27.51
CA GLU A 169 10.66 -2.94 -27.95
C GLU A 169 10.83 -4.38 -27.44
N GLU A 170 10.39 -4.66 -26.20
CA GLU A 170 10.43 -6.00 -25.59
C GLU A 170 9.23 -6.87 -26.00
N GLY A 171 8.31 -6.37 -26.83
CA GLY A 171 7.12 -7.10 -27.27
C GLY A 171 6.10 -7.39 -26.15
N ILE A 172 6.16 -6.65 -25.04
CA ILE A 172 5.30 -6.87 -23.89
C ILE A 172 3.97 -6.13 -24.09
N VAL A 173 2.89 -6.92 -24.17
CA VAL A 173 1.54 -6.38 -24.17
C VAL A 173 1.16 -5.98 -22.75
N ARG A 174 0.61 -4.77 -22.61
CA ARG A 174 0.10 -4.28 -21.34
C ARG A 174 -1.42 -4.25 -21.36
N MET A 175 -2.03 -4.78 -20.31
CA MET A 175 -3.47 -4.76 -20.09
C MET A 175 -3.96 -3.31 -19.92
N GLU A 176 -5.06 -2.96 -20.57
CA GLU A 176 -5.77 -1.74 -20.24
C GLU A 176 -6.37 -1.87 -18.84
N TRP A 177 -6.13 -0.87 -17.98
CA TRP A 177 -6.61 -0.91 -16.60
C TRP A 177 -7.51 0.30 -16.31
N PRO A 178 -8.75 0.11 -15.85
CA PRO A 178 -9.62 1.23 -15.52
C PRO A 178 -9.18 1.92 -14.22
N ALA A 179 -9.26 3.25 -14.17
CA ALA A 179 -8.87 4.02 -12.99
C ALA A 179 -9.75 3.69 -11.75
N CYS A 180 -9.11 3.71 -10.57
CA CYS A 180 -9.76 3.47 -9.27
C CYS A 180 -10.52 2.14 -9.20
N SER A 181 -9.94 1.07 -9.76
CA SER A 181 -10.58 -0.25 -9.81
C SER A 181 -10.20 -1.10 -8.58
N PRO A 182 -11.17 -1.67 -7.86
CA PRO A 182 -10.95 -2.45 -6.63
C PRO A 182 -10.54 -3.90 -6.90
N VAL A 183 -10.25 -4.26 -8.15
CA VAL A 183 -10.13 -5.65 -8.60
C VAL A 183 -8.67 -6.00 -8.93
N ASP A 184 -7.72 -5.45 -8.18
CA ASP A 184 -6.32 -5.82 -8.28
C ASP A 184 -6.02 -6.96 -7.29
N PRO A 185 -5.82 -8.22 -7.74
CA PRO A 185 -5.59 -9.35 -6.86
C PRO A 185 -4.34 -9.18 -5.97
N ILE A 186 -3.33 -8.40 -6.42
CA ILE A 186 -2.12 -8.21 -5.63
C ILE A 186 -2.37 -7.38 -4.37
N GLU A 187 -3.39 -6.51 -4.37
CA GLU A 187 -3.78 -5.73 -3.18
C GLU A 187 -4.20 -6.65 -2.02
N HIS A 188 -4.86 -7.79 -2.33
CA HIS A 188 -5.18 -8.79 -1.31
C HIS A 188 -3.92 -9.48 -0.75
N VAL A 189 -2.92 -9.70 -1.61
CA VAL A 189 -1.63 -10.25 -1.18
C VAL A 189 -0.87 -9.23 -0.33
N TRP A 190 -0.90 -7.95 -0.70
CA TRP A 190 -0.32 -6.86 0.09
C TRP A 190 -0.98 -6.70 1.44
N ASP A 191 -2.30 -6.75 1.52
CA ASP A 191 -3.04 -6.69 2.77
C ASP A 191 -2.71 -7.89 3.68
N ALA A 192 -2.62 -9.10 3.12
CA ALA A 192 -2.19 -10.28 3.86
C ALA A 192 -0.73 -10.18 4.35
N LEU A 193 0.17 -9.65 3.51
CA LEU A 193 1.56 -9.42 3.89
C LEU A 193 1.68 -8.34 4.97
N GLY A 194 0.94 -7.24 4.83
CA GLY A 194 0.92 -6.12 5.77
C GLY A 194 0.46 -6.53 7.16
N ARG A 195 -0.60 -7.36 7.25
CA ARG A 195 -1.01 -7.96 8.53
C ARG A 195 0.08 -8.79 9.18
N ARG A 196 0.79 -9.62 8.39
CA ARG A 196 1.89 -10.47 8.90
C ARG A 196 3.09 -9.64 9.35
N VAL A 197 3.43 -8.59 8.62
CA VAL A 197 4.52 -7.67 8.99
C VAL A 197 4.16 -6.86 10.24
N ALA A 198 2.95 -6.35 10.35
CA ALA A 198 2.50 -5.60 11.53
C ALA A 198 2.49 -6.43 12.82
N GLY A 199 2.32 -7.76 12.70
CA GLY A 199 2.44 -8.69 13.83
C GLY A 199 3.88 -8.93 14.31
N ARG A 200 4.90 -8.45 13.57
CA ARG A 200 6.31 -8.60 13.94
C ARG A 200 6.81 -7.29 14.57
N GLN A 201 7.42 -7.36 15.74
CA GLN A 201 8.12 -6.21 16.30
C GLN A 201 9.41 -5.96 15.49
N PRO A 202 9.72 -4.70 15.12
CA PRO A 202 11.03 -4.38 14.59
C PRO A 202 12.09 -4.76 15.63
N LEU A 203 13.14 -5.47 15.22
CA LEU A 203 14.29 -5.73 16.08
C LEU A 203 14.80 -4.38 16.61
N GLN A 204 14.76 -4.19 17.93
CA GLN A 204 15.40 -3.04 18.55
C GLN A 204 16.91 -3.20 18.35
N ASN A 205 17.51 -2.38 17.51
CA ASN A 205 18.97 -2.25 17.47
C ASN A 205 19.39 -1.64 18.82
N SER A 206 19.93 -2.45 19.72
CA SER A 206 20.60 -1.96 20.93
C SER A 206 21.75 -1.03 20.52
N PRO A 207 21.90 0.16 21.13
CA PRO A 207 23.07 0.99 20.89
C PRO A 207 24.33 0.20 21.31
N ARG A 208 25.31 0.09 20.41
CA ARG A 208 26.66 -0.32 20.77
C ARG A 208 27.19 0.68 21.79
N THR A 209 27.19 0.31 23.06
CA THR A 209 27.93 1.03 24.10
C THR A 209 29.41 0.78 23.88
N GLY A 210 30.04 1.60 23.04
CA GLY A 210 31.49 1.78 23.08
C GLY A 210 31.83 2.62 24.30
N LYS A 211 32.06 1.98 25.46
CA LYS A 211 32.77 2.64 26.55
C LYS A 211 34.25 2.69 26.17
N SER A 212 34.72 3.90 25.89
CA SER A 212 36.14 4.24 25.95
C SER A 212 36.60 4.08 27.40
N SER A 213 37.40 3.06 27.68
CA SER A 213 38.22 3.01 28.89
C SER A 213 39.63 3.43 28.51
N SER A 214 39.94 4.70 28.76
CA SER A 214 41.29 5.22 28.92
C SER A 214 41.96 4.44 30.06
N GLY A 215 42.91 3.57 29.70
CA GLY A 215 43.76 2.81 30.63
C GLY A 215 45.10 3.52 30.80
N ARG A 216 45.25 4.16 31.97
CA ARG A 216 46.45 4.80 32.50
C ARG A 216 47.60 3.78 32.60
N VAL A 217 48.72 4.06 31.93
CA VAL A 217 49.97 3.31 32.09
C VAL A 217 50.66 3.81 33.36
N GLU A 218 50.60 3.03 34.44
CA GLU A 218 51.48 3.21 35.59
C GLU A 218 52.72 2.33 35.40
N GLN A 219 53.87 3.01 35.31
CA GLN A 219 55.19 2.40 35.36
C GLN A 219 55.42 1.92 36.80
N ASN A 220 55.77 0.64 36.97
CA ASN A 220 56.40 0.17 38.20
C ASN A 220 57.73 -0.51 37.85
N THR A 221 58.77 0.16 38.31
CA THR A 221 60.14 -0.33 38.46
C THR A 221 60.18 -1.53 39.39
N SER A 222 60.87 -2.59 38.98
CA SER A 222 61.33 -3.64 39.90
C SER A 222 62.77 -3.99 39.58
N THR A 223 63.62 -3.78 40.58
CA THR A 223 65.04 -4.12 40.64
C THR A 223 65.20 -5.22 41.69
N ARG A 224 66.19 -6.10 41.48
CA ARG A 224 66.69 -7.25 42.27
C ARG A 224 66.20 -8.60 41.75
N GLU A 225 67.06 -9.56 41.39
CA GLU A 225 68.50 -9.78 41.64
C GLU A 225 69.28 -10.07 40.35
#